data_AF-A0A385SNE9-F1
#
_entry.id   AF-A0A385SNE9-F1
#
_cell.length_a   1.000
_cell.length_b   1.000
_cell.length_c   1.000
_cell.angle_alpha   90.00
_cell.angle_beta   90.00
_cell.angle_gamma   90.00
#
_symmetry.space_group_name_H-M   'P 1'
#
loop_
_entity.id
_entity.type
_entity.pdbx_description
1 polymer ?
#
loop_
_entity_poly.entity_id
_entity_poly.type
_entity_poly.pdbx_seq_one_letter_code
_entity_poly.pdbx_strand_id
1 'polypeptide(L)'
;MVRCKKDDDTKANAFNFDGRTRGLRSAFLLYASSPDVSGGNGTRCYENTFMLLSAGLVTDGHTMTGQGNAIELTVYNATQDLDAGTYTFTGTESPANVFEMPEGRVQLDDADPSSPQGPQVFSFAAGQMAVTRSGRDYTIDIAGSIEGKILKAHFTGIMTALQKN
;
A
#
# COMPACT_ATOMS: atom_id res chain seq x y z
N MET A 1 21.91 25.41 31.37
CA MET A 1 21.37 25.22 30.00
C MET A 1 20.73 23.85 29.90
N VAL A 2 19.41 23.78 30.00
CA VAL A 2 18.66 22.53 29.81
C VAL A 2 18.46 22.34 28.32
N ARG A 3 19.10 21.32 27.73
CA ARG A 3 18.82 20.89 26.36
C ARG A 3 17.39 20.34 26.34
N CYS A 4 16.47 21.06 25.70
CA CYS A 4 15.23 20.43 25.24
C CYS A 4 15.62 19.38 24.20
N LYS A 5 15.39 18.09 24.51
CA LYS A 5 15.35 17.06 23.48
C LYS A 5 14.19 17.44 22.55
N LYS A 6 14.49 17.57 21.27
CA LYS A 6 13.48 17.57 20.22
C LYS A 6 12.86 16.18 20.31
N ASP A 7 11.59 16.08 20.69
CA ASP A 7 10.86 14.83 20.54
C ASP A 7 10.95 14.43 19.07
N ASP A 8 11.37 13.20 18.80
CA ASP A 8 11.32 12.64 17.46
C ASP A 8 9.84 12.59 17.05
N ASP A 9 9.39 13.59 16.29
CA ASP A 9 8.07 13.68 15.64
C ASP A 9 7.93 12.62 14.52
N THR A 10 8.33 11.37 14.80
CA THR A 10 8.14 10.28 13.85
C THR A 10 6.66 9.92 13.86
N LYS A 11 5.97 10.22 12.76
CA LYS A 11 4.58 9.82 12.56
C LYS A 11 4.44 8.31 12.79
N ALA A 12 3.39 7.89 13.50
CA ALA A 12 3.16 6.48 13.77
C ALA A 12 2.75 5.72 12.49
N ASN A 13 3.20 4.47 12.36
CA ASN A 13 2.76 3.56 11.30
C ASN A 13 1.30 3.17 11.52
N ALA A 14 0.40 3.79 10.75
CA ALA A 14 -1.03 3.61 10.91
C ALA A 14 -1.78 4.11 9.67
N PHE A 15 -3.03 3.72 9.56
CA PHE A 15 -3.97 4.38 8.67
C PHE A 15 -5.23 4.80 9.41
N ASN A 16 -5.78 5.93 9.01
CA ASN A 16 -7.10 6.38 9.42
C ASN A 16 -8.07 6.21 8.24
N PHE A 17 -9.16 5.53 8.51
CA PHE A 17 -10.28 5.34 7.60
C PHE A 17 -11.54 5.29 8.46
N ASP A 18 -12.67 5.80 7.98
CA ASP A 18 -13.94 5.90 8.73
C ASP A 18 -13.88 6.63 10.09
N GLY A 19 -12.82 7.42 10.32
CA GLY A 19 -12.59 8.09 11.60
C GLY A 19 -11.85 7.22 12.62
N ARG A 20 -11.62 5.93 12.35
CA ARG A 20 -10.82 5.05 13.20
C ARG A 20 -9.38 4.94 12.69
N THR A 21 -8.43 5.02 13.62
CA THR A 21 -7.01 4.81 13.34
C THR A 21 -6.64 3.36 13.66
N ARG A 22 -6.02 2.67 12.70
CA ARG A 22 -5.61 1.27 12.77
C ARG A 22 -4.10 1.19 12.53
N GLY A 23 -3.39 0.44 13.38
CA GLY A 23 -1.93 0.34 13.32
C GLY A 23 -1.45 -0.52 12.15
N LEU A 24 -0.34 -0.12 11.54
CA LEU A 24 0.36 -0.87 10.50
C LEU A 24 1.68 -1.44 11.05
N ARG A 25 2.02 -2.66 10.65
CA ARG A 25 3.22 -3.37 11.14
C ARG A 25 4.21 -3.74 10.07
N SER A 26 3.75 -4.04 8.86
CA SER A 26 4.62 -4.57 7.81
C SER A 26 4.22 -4.05 6.45
N ALA A 27 5.22 -3.91 5.58
CA ALA A 27 5.06 -3.56 4.18
C ALA A 27 5.63 -4.69 3.31
N PHE A 28 4.93 -5.01 2.24
CA PHE A 28 5.32 -6.02 1.26
C PHE A 28 5.23 -5.46 -0.16
N LEU A 29 6.10 -5.94 -1.03
CA LEU A 29 6.00 -5.78 -2.48
C LEU A 29 6.02 -7.15 -3.12
N LEU A 30 4.94 -7.51 -3.81
CA LEU A 30 4.90 -8.67 -4.69
C LEU A 30 5.31 -8.22 -6.08
N TYR A 31 6.54 -8.52 -6.47
CA TYR A 31 7.12 -8.02 -7.71
C TYR A 31 6.87 -8.96 -8.89
N ALA A 32 6.56 -8.40 -10.05
CA ALA A 32 6.51 -9.17 -11.29
C ALA A 32 7.91 -9.58 -11.76
N SER A 33 8.05 -10.82 -12.25
CA SER A 33 9.34 -11.33 -12.75
C SER A 33 9.78 -10.71 -14.08
N SER A 34 8.84 -10.15 -14.85
CA SER A 34 9.07 -9.48 -16.12
C SER A 34 8.15 -8.27 -16.27
N PRO A 35 8.59 -7.21 -16.98
CA PRO A 35 7.73 -6.08 -17.29
C PRO A 35 6.73 -6.47 -18.39
N ASP A 36 5.54 -5.88 -18.35
CA ASP A 36 4.60 -5.91 -19.46
C ASP A 36 4.80 -4.69 -20.36
N VAL A 37 4.36 -4.78 -21.62
CA VAL A 37 4.36 -3.68 -22.58
C VAL A 37 2.94 -3.13 -22.66
N SER A 38 2.77 -1.91 -22.19
CA SER A 38 1.48 -1.21 -22.26
C SER A 38 1.00 -1.08 -23.70
N GLY A 39 -0.20 -1.62 -23.96
CA GLY A 39 -0.89 -1.48 -25.23
C GLY A 39 -1.27 -0.02 -25.47
N GLY A 40 -0.62 0.63 -26.44
CA GLY A 40 -0.97 1.99 -26.89
C GLY A 40 0.20 2.97 -26.92
N ASN A 41 1.18 2.83 -26.02
CA ASN A 41 2.37 3.72 -25.97
C ASN A 41 3.72 2.98 -25.97
N GLY A 42 3.72 1.64 -25.81
CA GLY A 42 4.93 0.83 -25.83
C GLY A 42 5.81 0.98 -24.58
N THR A 43 5.33 1.66 -23.54
CA THR A 43 6.03 1.79 -22.26
C THR A 43 6.12 0.43 -21.59
N ARG A 44 7.32 0.05 -21.15
CA ARG A 44 7.54 -1.14 -20.33
C ARG A 44 7.41 -0.78 -18.87
N CYS A 45 6.60 -1.51 -18.13
CA CYS A 45 6.44 -1.34 -16.69
C CYS A 45 6.22 -2.68 -16.00
N TYR A 46 6.58 -2.75 -14.72
CA TYR A 46 6.31 -3.89 -13.87
C TYR A 46 5.01 -3.65 -13.11
N GLU A 47 4.06 -4.57 -13.23
CA GLU A 47 2.86 -4.59 -12.40
C GLU A 47 3.16 -5.28 -11.08
N ASN A 48 3.39 -4.50 -10.03
CA ASN A 48 3.64 -5.04 -8.70
C ASN A 48 2.41 -4.87 -7.82
N THR A 49 2.30 -5.70 -6.78
CA THR A 49 1.30 -5.51 -5.72
C THR A 49 2.00 -5.01 -4.47
N PHE A 50 1.70 -3.79 -4.06
CA PHE A 50 2.18 -3.21 -2.81
C PHE A 50 1.15 -3.43 -1.69
N MET A 51 1.59 -3.85 -0.51
CA MET A 51 0.71 -4.13 0.62
C MET A 51 1.23 -3.53 1.92
N LEU A 52 0.32 -2.93 2.70
CA LEU A 52 0.54 -2.54 4.09
C LEU A 52 -0.38 -3.36 4.99
N LEU A 53 0.18 -4.10 5.93
CA LEU A 53 -0.56 -5.01 6.79
C LEU A 53 -0.49 -4.57 8.26
N SER A 54 -1.60 -4.74 8.98
CA SER A 54 -1.66 -4.61 10.43
C SER A 54 -1.08 -5.84 11.16
N ALA A 55 -0.96 -5.75 12.48
CA ALA A 55 -0.57 -6.90 13.29
C ALA A 55 -1.60 -8.03 13.17
N GLY A 56 -1.14 -9.27 12.99
CA GLY A 56 -2.02 -10.45 12.89
C GLY A 56 -2.21 -10.98 11.48
N LEU A 57 -1.89 -10.17 10.45
CA LEU A 57 -1.81 -10.63 9.06
C LEU A 57 -0.37 -10.93 8.67
N VAL A 58 -0.20 -12.03 7.94
CA VAL A 58 1.06 -12.41 7.30
C VAL A 58 0.79 -12.89 5.88
N THR A 59 1.79 -12.77 5.01
CA THR A 59 1.71 -13.24 3.63
C THR A 59 3.04 -13.87 3.24
N ASP A 60 2.96 -14.92 2.43
CA ASP A 60 4.11 -15.55 1.76
C ASP A 60 4.26 -15.08 0.30
N GLY A 61 3.43 -14.12 -0.13
CA GLY A 61 3.37 -13.62 -1.51
C GLY A 61 2.37 -14.34 -2.40
N HIS A 62 1.68 -15.35 -1.88
CA HIS A 62 0.64 -16.10 -2.59
C HIS A 62 -0.67 -16.12 -1.79
N THR A 63 -0.58 -16.30 -0.48
CA THR A 63 -1.72 -16.36 0.41
C THR A 63 -1.52 -15.41 1.59
N MET A 64 -2.52 -14.58 1.85
CA MET A 64 -2.61 -13.82 3.09
C MET A 64 -3.37 -14.64 4.13
N THR A 65 -2.81 -14.77 5.34
CA THR A 65 -3.39 -15.53 6.45
C THR A 65 -3.43 -14.72 7.72
N GLY A 66 -4.31 -15.12 8.64
CA GLY A 66 -4.52 -14.46 9.93
C GLY A 66 -5.72 -13.50 9.91
N GLN A 67 -5.77 -12.63 10.92
CA GLN A 67 -6.85 -11.65 11.11
C GLN A 67 -6.25 -10.25 11.20
N GLY A 68 -6.94 -9.28 10.60
CA GLY A 68 -6.54 -7.89 10.65
C GLY A 68 -6.83 -7.12 9.37
N ASN A 69 -6.29 -5.91 9.34
CA ASN A 69 -6.51 -4.93 8.30
C ASN A 69 -5.35 -4.88 7.30
N ALA A 70 -5.67 -4.63 6.04
CA ALA A 70 -4.71 -4.48 4.96
C ALA A 70 -5.06 -3.31 4.04
N ILE A 71 -4.04 -2.69 3.46
CA ILE A 71 -4.15 -1.83 2.27
C ILE A 71 -3.36 -2.54 1.18
N GLU A 72 -3.99 -2.78 0.04
CA GLU A 72 -3.37 -3.43 -1.11
C GLU A 72 -3.54 -2.52 -2.33
N LEU A 73 -2.45 -2.26 -3.05
CA LEU A 73 -2.43 -1.41 -4.22
C LEU A 73 -1.72 -2.15 -5.37
N THR A 74 -2.32 -2.13 -6.55
CA THR A 74 -1.58 -2.46 -7.78
C THR A 74 -0.79 -1.20 -8.16
N VAL A 75 0.50 -1.34 -8.40
CA VAL A 75 1.40 -0.22 -8.73
C VAL A 75 2.21 -0.57 -9.97
N TYR A 76 2.31 0.39 -10.89
CA TYR A 76 3.19 0.26 -12.05
C TYR A 76 4.54 0.92 -11.79
N ASN A 77 5.60 0.13 -11.92
CA ASN A 77 6.98 0.51 -11.64
C ASN A 77 7.86 0.49 -12.89
N ALA A 78 8.95 1.27 -12.87
CA ALA A 78 10.00 1.17 -13.87
C ALA A 78 10.89 -0.06 -13.60
N THR A 79 10.96 -0.48 -12.33
CA THR A 79 11.78 -1.61 -11.88
C THR A 79 10.94 -2.66 -11.14
N GLN A 80 11.56 -3.78 -10.74
CA GLN A 80 10.92 -4.78 -9.87
C GLN A 80 10.79 -4.29 -8.42
N ASP A 81 11.49 -3.21 -8.06
CA ASP A 81 11.38 -2.57 -6.74
C ASP A 81 10.28 -1.51 -6.74
N LEU A 82 9.85 -1.10 -5.55
CA LEU A 82 9.01 0.09 -5.38
C LEU A 82 9.88 1.34 -5.56
N ASP A 83 9.74 1.98 -6.71
CA ASP A 83 10.47 3.20 -7.05
C ASP A 83 9.99 4.38 -6.17
N ALA A 84 10.93 5.24 -5.75
CA ALA A 84 10.59 6.47 -5.05
C ALA A 84 9.93 7.46 -6.02
N GLY A 85 8.84 8.10 -5.58
CA GLY A 85 8.02 8.97 -6.43
C GLY A 85 6.59 9.07 -5.92
N THR A 86 5.74 9.73 -6.69
CA THR A 86 4.32 9.89 -6.39
C THR A 86 3.51 9.07 -7.38
N TYR A 87 2.84 8.05 -6.87
CA TYR A 87 1.91 7.23 -7.63
C TYR A 87 0.52 7.85 -7.60
N THR A 88 -0.17 7.87 -8.73
CA THR A 88 -1.53 8.42 -8.83
C THR A 88 -2.52 7.35 -9.21
N PHE A 89 -3.68 7.35 -8.54
CA PHE A 89 -4.77 6.45 -8.86
C PHE A 89 -5.40 6.81 -10.21
N THR A 90 -5.51 5.83 -11.11
CA THR A 90 -6.11 6.01 -12.43
C THR A 90 -7.46 5.30 -12.55
N GLY A 91 -7.68 4.23 -11.77
CA GLY A 91 -8.89 3.41 -11.86
C GLY A 91 -8.99 2.60 -13.16
N THR A 92 -7.93 2.57 -13.96
CA THR A 92 -7.88 1.88 -15.26
C THR A 92 -6.51 1.24 -15.47
N GLU A 93 -6.50 -0.02 -15.89
CA GLU A 93 -5.26 -0.78 -16.13
C GLU A 93 -4.51 -0.39 -17.41
N SER A 94 -5.15 0.37 -18.31
CA SER A 94 -4.58 0.69 -19.63
C SER A 94 -4.86 2.13 -20.09
N PRO A 95 -3.88 2.82 -20.70
CA PRO A 95 -2.49 2.38 -20.90
C PRO A 95 -1.67 2.47 -19.61
N ALA A 96 -1.00 1.38 -19.23
CA ALA A 96 -0.13 1.34 -18.06
C ALA A 96 1.07 2.29 -18.19
N ASN A 97 1.25 3.18 -17.22
CA ASN A 97 2.43 4.03 -17.08
C ASN A 97 3.08 3.86 -15.70
N VAL A 98 4.39 4.09 -15.62
CA VAL A 98 5.10 4.11 -14.35
C VAL A 98 4.50 5.19 -13.44
N PHE A 99 4.44 4.90 -12.14
CA PHE A 99 3.83 5.76 -11.11
C PHE A 99 2.30 5.87 -11.22
N GLU A 100 1.64 4.82 -11.70
CA GLU A 100 0.18 4.70 -11.66
C GLU A 100 -0.26 3.60 -10.70
N MET A 101 -1.47 3.79 -10.16
CA MET A 101 -2.21 2.82 -9.37
C MET A 101 -3.55 2.54 -10.05
N PRO A 102 -3.64 1.52 -10.91
CA PRO A 102 -4.90 1.21 -11.57
C PRO A 102 -5.95 0.70 -10.59
N GLU A 103 -5.51 0.00 -9.54
CA GLU A 103 -6.38 -0.60 -8.55
C GLU A 103 -5.85 -0.40 -7.13
N GLY A 104 -6.77 -0.34 -6.18
CA GLY A 104 -6.45 -0.30 -4.77
C GLY A 104 -7.63 -0.71 -3.92
N ARG A 105 -7.36 -1.38 -2.81
CA ARG A 105 -8.38 -1.79 -1.84
C ARG A 105 -7.90 -1.67 -0.41
N VAL A 106 -8.86 -1.52 0.49
CA VAL A 106 -8.69 -1.61 1.94
C VAL A 106 -9.52 -2.77 2.40
N GLN A 107 -8.87 -3.71 3.09
CA GLN A 107 -9.54 -4.77 3.80
C GLN A 107 -9.61 -4.41 5.28
N LEU A 108 -10.82 -4.46 5.85
CA LEU A 108 -11.06 -4.32 7.27
C LEU A 108 -11.58 -5.62 7.85
N ASP A 109 -10.90 -6.08 8.88
CA ASP A 109 -11.33 -7.21 9.70
C ASP A 109 -11.76 -6.68 11.06
N ASP A 110 -12.73 -5.75 11.01
CA ASP A 110 -13.39 -5.17 12.19
C ASP A 110 -14.68 -5.93 12.54
N ALA A 111 -14.96 -7.04 11.86
CA ALA A 111 -16.15 -7.83 12.10
C ALA A 111 -16.07 -8.46 13.50
N ASP A 112 -17.20 -8.44 14.20
CA ASP A 112 -17.39 -9.25 15.39
C ASP A 112 -16.94 -10.69 15.09
N PRO A 113 -16.04 -11.31 15.88
CA PRO A 113 -15.60 -12.68 15.64
C PRO A 113 -16.74 -13.72 15.67
N SER A 114 -17.95 -13.33 16.11
CA SER A 114 -19.18 -14.13 16.01
C SER A 114 -19.98 -13.91 14.72
N SER A 115 -19.61 -12.93 13.89
CA SER A 115 -20.22 -12.70 12.58
C SER A 115 -19.66 -13.70 11.57
N PRO A 116 -20.52 -14.44 10.83
CA PRO A 116 -20.07 -15.34 9.77
C PRO A 116 -19.60 -14.59 8.51
N GLN A 117 -19.68 -13.26 8.50
CA GLN A 117 -19.24 -12.45 7.38
C GLN A 117 -17.74 -12.25 7.47
N GLY A 118 -17.02 -12.64 6.41
CA GLY A 118 -15.59 -12.42 6.27
C GLY A 118 -15.20 -10.93 6.26
N PRO A 119 -13.92 -10.62 6.02
CA PRO A 119 -13.45 -9.25 6.07
C PRO A 119 -14.16 -8.37 5.04
N GLN A 120 -14.41 -7.12 5.43
CA GLN A 120 -15.01 -6.12 4.53
C GLN A 120 -13.93 -5.56 3.62
N VAL A 121 -14.22 -5.49 2.32
CA VAL A 121 -13.28 -4.98 1.31
C VAL A 121 -13.88 -3.74 0.65
N PHE A 122 -13.11 -2.66 0.61
CA PHE A 122 -13.50 -1.39 0.03
C PHE A 122 -12.50 -0.95 -1.03
N SER A 123 -12.97 -0.55 -2.21
CA SER A 123 -12.09 -0.16 -3.32
C SER A 123 -11.84 1.35 -3.37
N PHE A 124 -10.63 1.74 -3.76
CA PHE A 124 -10.30 3.14 -4.01
C PHE A 124 -11.09 3.67 -5.20
N ALA A 125 -11.57 4.91 -5.07
CA ALA A 125 -12.17 5.70 -6.14
C ALA A 125 -11.22 6.78 -6.66
N ALA A 126 -10.30 7.26 -5.81
CA ALA A 126 -9.25 8.20 -6.16
C ALA A 126 -8.15 8.14 -5.09
N GLY A 127 -6.94 8.58 -5.41
CA GLY A 127 -5.88 8.70 -4.42
C GLY A 127 -4.49 8.87 -4.99
N GLN A 128 -3.54 9.01 -4.09
CA GLN A 128 -2.12 9.09 -4.36
C GLN A 128 -1.33 8.35 -3.28
N MET A 129 -0.20 7.80 -3.67
CA MET A 129 0.79 7.24 -2.77
C MET A 129 2.13 7.94 -3.01
N ALA A 130 2.68 8.59 -2.00
CA ALA A 130 4.03 9.14 -2.05
C ALA A 130 5.00 8.15 -1.41
N VAL A 131 6.07 7.83 -2.14
CA VAL A 131 7.12 6.92 -1.72
C VAL A 131 8.44 7.68 -1.66
N THR A 132 9.08 7.64 -0.50
CA THR A 132 10.46 8.10 -0.34
C THR A 132 11.31 6.97 0.23
N ARG A 133 12.62 6.98 -0.06
CA ARG A 133 13.55 5.94 0.38
C ARG A 133 14.79 6.58 0.98
N SER A 134 15.20 6.10 2.16
CA SER A 134 16.44 6.47 2.83
C SER A 134 17.21 5.21 3.21
N GLY A 135 18.21 4.86 2.40
CA GLY A 135 18.92 3.58 2.54
C GLY A 135 17.97 2.39 2.31
N ARG A 136 17.72 1.62 3.38
CA ARG A 136 16.83 0.45 3.35
C ARG A 136 15.40 0.74 3.80
N ASP A 137 15.18 1.90 4.41
CA ASP A 137 13.86 2.27 4.92
C ASP A 137 13.07 3.00 3.85
N TYR A 138 11.80 2.65 3.75
CA TYR A 138 10.79 3.30 2.94
C TYR A 138 9.91 4.14 3.84
N THR A 139 9.52 5.32 3.35
CA THR A 139 8.43 6.10 3.93
C THR A 139 7.33 6.23 2.88
N ILE A 140 6.14 5.77 3.25
CA ILE A 140 4.96 5.64 2.41
C ILE A 140 3.85 6.48 3.03
N ASP A 141 3.32 7.44 2.28
CA ASP A 141 2.13 8.19 2.64
C ASP A 141 1.06 7.93 1.57
N ILE A 142 -0.11 7.41 1.97
CA ILE A 142 -1.24 7.18 1.07
C ILE A 142 -2.37 8.09 1.47
N ALA A 143 -2.98 8.76 0.49
CA ALA A 143 -4.23 9.48 0.68
C ALA A 143 -5.20 9.10 -0.43
N GLY A 144 -6.44 8.78 -0.10
CA GLY A 144 -7.42 8.39 -1.09
C GLY A 144 -8.86 8.58 -0.64
N SER A 145 -9.77 8.46 -1.60
CA SER A 145 -11.21 8.42 -1.39
C SER A 145 -11.72 7.02 -1.69
N ILE A 146 -12.54 6.47 -0.78
CA ILE A 146 -13.15 5.14 -0.85
C ILE A 146 -14.59 5.32 -0.40
N GLU A 147 -15.55 5.10 -1.30
CA GLU A 147 -17.00 5.28 -1.01
C GLU A 147 -17.35 6.63 -0.36
N GLY A 148 -16.65 7.70 -0.76
CA GLY A 148 -16.83 9.05 -0.21
C GLY A 148 -16.18 9.28 1.17
N LYS A 149 -15.52 8.27 1.75
CA LYS A 149 -14.68 8.39 2.94
C LYS A 149 -13.23 8.65 2.55
N ILE A 150 -12.52 9.41 3.38
CA ILE A 150 -11.08 9.67 3.18
C ILE A 150 -10.26 8.63 3.93
N LEU A 151 -9.30 8.02 3.24
CA LEU A 151 -8.23 7.24 3.82
C LEU A 151 -6.95 8.08 3.88
N LYS A 152 -6.24 7.99 5.01
CA LYS A 152 -4.86 8.48 5.15
C LYS A 152 -4.02 7.40 5.80
N ALA A 153 -2.96 6.93 5.15
CA ALA A 153 -2.01 6.00 5.71
C ALA A 153 -0.61 6.60 5.76
N HIS A 154 0.14 6.22 6.78
CA HIS A 154 1.56 6.50 6.91
C HIS A 154 2.28 5.23 7.35
N PHE A 155 3.41 4.94 6.71
CA PHE A 155 4.29 3.85 7.10
C PHE A 155 5.75 4.24 6.87
N THR A 156 6.59 4.04 7.87
CA THR A 156 8.05 4.05 7.74
C THR A 156 8.62 2.71 8.20
N GLY A 157 9.49 2.11 7.38
CA GLY A 157 10.21 0.90 7.74
C GLY A 157 10.76 0.11 6.55
N ILE A 158 11.24 -1.09 6.83
CA ILE A 158 11.75 -2.01 5.81
C ILE A 158 10.56 -2.68 5.10
N MET A 159 10.63 -2.73 3.79
CA MET A 159 9.69 -3.45 2.94
C MET A 159 10.24 -4.83 2.59
N THR A 160 9.40 -5.86 2.68
CA THR A 160 9.76 -7.22 2.25
C THR A 160 9.34 -7.44 0.81
N ALA A 161 10.29 -7.74 -0.07
CA ALA A 161 10.01 -8.06 -1.47
C ALA A 161 9.87 -9.57 -1.66
N LEU A 162 8.81 -9.99 -2.36
CA LEU A 162 8.48 -11.38 -2.69
C LEU A 162 8.11 -11.46 -4.17
N GLN A 163 8.47 -12.54 -4.86
CA GLN A 163 8.12 -12.67 -6.28
C GLN A 163 6.63 -13.04 -6.43
N LYS A 164 5.92 -12.35 -7.33
CA LYS A 164 4.58 -12.75 -7.78
C LYS A 164 4.72 -14.02 -8.65
N ASN A 165 3.99 -15.07 -8.31
CA ASN A 165 3.96 -16.31 -9.11
C ASN A 165 3.22 -16.11 -10.43
#